data_AF-A0A2N8EUN1-F1
#
_entry.id   AF-A0A2N8EUN1-F1
#
_cell.length_a   1.000
_cell.length_b   1.000
_cell.length_c   1.000
_cell.angle_alpha   90.00
_cell.angle_beta   90.00
_cell.angle_gamma   90.00
#
_symmetry.space_group_name_H-M   'P 1'
#
loop_
_entity.id
_entity.type
_entity.pdbx_description
1 polymer ?
#
loop_
_entity_poly.entity_id
_entity_poly.type
_entity_poly.pdbx_seq_one_letter_code
_entity_poly.pdbx_strand_id
1 'polypeptide(L)' 'MTVKVTERDDSHKSHEGVAAGIRIWDVHQQDLLVGMFHSEIDAQNYRAELEMLERNRELATG' A
#
# COMPACT_ATOMS: atom_id res chain seq x y z
N MET A 1 8.29 7.69 10.09
CA MET A 1 6.93 7.09 10.02
C MET A 1 7.02 5.71 9.35
N THR A 2 6.08 4.78 9.57
CA THR A 2 6.15 3.40 8.99
C THR A 2 5.05 3.20 7.97
N VAL A 3 5.44 2.88 6.73
CA VAL A 3 4.54 2.56 5.62
C VAL A 3 4.52 1.04 5.43
N LYS A 4 3.32 0.46 5.35
CA LYS A 4 3.08 -0.97 5.14
C LYS A 4 2.39 -1.19 3.81
N VAL A 5 2.85 -2.17 3.06
CA VAL A 5 2.21 -2.64 1.83
C VAL A 5 1.53 -3.96 2.15
N THR A 6 0.24 -4.07 1.88
CA THR A 6 -0.58 -5.26 2.16
C THR A 6 -1.33 -5.66 0.91
N GLU A 7 -1.25 -6.94 0.54
CA GLU A 7 -2.12 -7.48 -0.51
C GLU A 7 -3.56 -7.47 0.01
N ARG A 8 -4.47 -6.88 -0.76
CA ARG A 8 -5.91 -6.96 -0.55
C ARG A 8 -6.37 -8.32 -1.03
N ASP A 9 -6.23 -9.29 -0.15
CA ASP A 9 -6.78 -10.62 -0.33
C ASP A 9 -8.30 -10.55 -0.18
N ASP A 10 -9.02 -10.63 -1.30
CA ASP A 10 -10.48 -10.70 -1.36
C ASP A 10 -11.03 -12.06 -0.86
N SER A 11 -10.18 -12.94 -0.29
CA SER A 11 -10.56 -14.33 -0.01
C SER A 11 -11.44 -14.52 1.24
N HIS A 12 -11.96 -13.46 1.85
CA HIS A 12 -12.78 -13.53 3.05
C HIS A 12 -14.22 -13.00 2.86
N LYS A 13 -14.94 -13.53 1.86
CA LYS A 13 -16.33 -14.03 2.01
C LYS A 13 -16.91 -14.54 0.67
N SER A 14 -17.32 -15.80 0.70
CA SER A 14 -18.33 -16.43 -0.18
C SER A 14 -17.82 -17.21 -1.39
N HIS A 15 -18.21 -18.48 -1.36
CA HIS A 15 -17.93 -19.59 -2.25
C HIS A 15 -18.42 -19.46 -3.71
N GLU A 16 -18.85 -18.28 -4.15
CA GLU A 16 -19.45 -18.11 -5.48
C GLU A 16 -19.02 -16.77 -6.08
N GLY A 17 -17.85 -16.75 -6.72
CA GLY A 17 -17.38 -15.54 -7.39
C GLY A 17 -15.90 -15.56 -7.67
N VAL A 18 -15.46 -16.42 -8.59
CA VAL A 18 -14.19 -16.24 -9.31
C VAL A 18 -14.32 -14.97 -10.16
N ALA A 19 -14.28 -13.80 -9.53
CA ALA A 19 -14.35 -12.53 -10.21
C ALA A 19 -12.92 -12.03 -10.38
N ALA A 20 -12.28 -12.48 -11.47
CA ALA A 20 -11.02 -12.00 -12.04
C ALA A 20 -9.90 -11.74 -11.00
N GLY A 21 -8.91 -12.65 -10.91
CA GLY A 21 -7.78 -12.59 -9.96
C GLY A 21 -6.86 -11.35 -10.07
N ILE A 22 -7.42 -10.17 -9.82
CA ILE A 22 -6.78 -8.87 -9.77
C ILE A 22 -6.27 -8.73 -8.35
N ARG A 23 -4.95 -8.88 -8.18
CA ARG A 23 -4.27 -8.64 -6.91
C ARG A 23 -4.13 -7.15 -6.72
N ILE A 24 -4.86 -6.60 -5.75
CA ILE A 24 -4.72 -5.21 -5.34
C ILE A 24 -3.75 -5.14 -4.16
N TRP A 25 -2.90 -4.14 -4.16
CA TRP A 25 -1.90 -3.86 -3.15
C TRP A 25 -2.23 -2.52 -2.51
N ASP A 26 -2.61 -2.57 -1.25
CA ASP A 26 -2.88 -1.40 -0.45
C ASP A 26 -1.61 -0.91 0.23
N VAL A 27 -1.37 0.39 0.16
CA VAL A 27 -0.30 1.07 0.88
C VAL A 27 -0.92 1.84 2.03
N HIS A 28 -0.60 1.41 3.25
CA HIS A 28 -1.06 1.99 4.49
C HIS A 28 0.08 2.76 5.16
N GLN A 29 -0.10 4.05 5.43
CA GLN A 29 0.81 4.86 6.22
C GLN A 29 0.15 5.15 7.57
N GLN A 30 0.79 4.74 8.67
CA GLN A 30 0.26 4.98 10.03
C GLN A 30 -1.21 4.56 10.20
N ASP A 31 -1.58 3.39 9.65
CA ASP A 31 -2.95 2.84 9.65
C ASP A 31 -3.93 3.50 8.65
N LEU A 32 -3.50 4.56 7.95
CA LEU A 32 -4.29 5.21 6.91
C LEU A 32 -3.96 4.67 5.52
N LEU A 33 -4.97 4.26 4.76
CA LEU A 33 -4.80 3.90 3.34
C LEU A 33 -4.43 5.15 2.53
N VAL A 34 -3.23 5.17 1.97
CA VAL A 34 -2.69 6.29 1.19
C VAL A 34 -2.54 5.98 -0.30
N GLY A 35 -2.59 4.70 -0.68
CA GLY A 35 -2.52 4.30 -2.09
C GLY A 35 -3.03 2.88 -2.34
N MET A 36 -3.51 2.62 -3.55
CA MET A 36 -3.98 1.32 -4.01
C MET A 36 -3.38 1.02 -5.39
N PHE A 37 -2.75 -0.13 -5.55
CA PHE A 37 -2.03 -0.49 -6.77
C PHE A 37 -2.45 -1.87 -7.26
N HIS A 38 -2.35 -2.11 -8.55
CA HIS A 38 -2.63 -3.42 -9.15
C HIS A 38 -1.38 -4.32 -9.23
N SER A 39 -0.24 -3.84 -8.71
CA SER A 39 1.07 -4.48 -8.79
C SER A 39 1.85 -4.25 -7.50
N GLU A 40 2.54 -5.29 -7.01
CA GLU A 40 3.40 -5.21 -5.82
C GLU A 40 4.53 -4.19 -6.02
N ILE A 41 5.13 -4.19 -7.21
CA ILE A 41 6.27 -3.33 -7.56
C ILE A 41 5.88 -1.85 -7.45
N ASP A 42 4.74 -1.46 -8.00
CA ASP A 42 4.23 -0.09 -7.90
C ASP A 42 3.94 0.31 -6.45
N ALA A 43 3.35 -0.60 -5.65
CA ALA A 43 3.08 -0.35 -4.23
C ALA A 43 4.38 -0.20 -3.41
N GLN A 44 5.39 -1.00 -3.69
CA GLN A 44 6.71 -0.92 -3.04
C GLN A 44 7.45 0.37 -3.44
N ASN A 45 7.41 0.74 -4.72
CA ASN A 45 7.97 2.02 -5.19
C ASN A 45 7.29 3.19 -4.50
N TYR A 46 5.96 3.19 -4.42
CA TYR A 46 5.21 4.25 -3.73
C TYR A 46 5.54 4.31 -2.23
N ARG A 47 5.69 3.15 -1.57
CA ARG A 47 6.18 3.08 -0.19
C ARG A 47 7.55 3.74 -0.05
N ALA A 48 8.51 3.44 -0.92
CA ALA A 48 9.85 4.00 -0.85
C ALA A 48 9.84 5.53 -1.03
N GLU A 49 9.03 6.04 -1.97
CA GLU A 49 8.86 7.48 -2.18
C GLU A 49 8.28 8.18 -0.93
N LEU A 50 7.27 7.57 -0.29
CA LEU A 50 6.72 8.09 0.95
C LEU A 50 7.77 8.11 2.07
N GLU A 51 8.53 7.03 2.25
CA GLU A 51 9.59 6.96 3.25
C GLU A 51 10.67 8.05 3.02
N MET A 52 11.01 8.35 1.75
CA MET A 52 11.94 9.43 1.40
C MET A 52 11.35 10.82 1.67
N LEU A 53 10.09 11.06 1.28
CA LEU A 53 9.39 12.33 1.49
C LEU A 53 9.24 12.62 2.99
N GLU A 54 8.89 11.62 3.78
CA GLU A 54 8.79 11.72 5.23
C GLU A 54 10.14 12.06 5.84
N ARG A 55 11.21 11.36 5.46
CA ARG A 55 12.57 11.65 5.93
C ARG A 55 13.00 13.08 5.58
N ASN A 56 12.71 13.54 4.37
CA ASN A 56 13.03 14.91 3.94
C ASN A 56 12.22 15.95 4.73
N ARG A 57 10.94 15.66 5.03
CA ARG A 57 10.10 16.53 5.87
C ARG A 57 10.60 16.58 7.30
N GLU A 58 11.00 15.45 7.89
CA GLU A 58 11.60 15.40 9.23
C GLU A 58 12.86 16.27 9.30
N LEU A 59 13.70 16.23 8.27
CA LEU A 59 14.91 17.06 8.17
C LEU A 59 14.61 18.55 7.93
N ALA A 60 13.57 18.88 7.17
CA ALA A 60 13.20 20.27 6.88
C ALA A 60 12.45 20.96 8.04
N THR A 61 11.91 20.19 8.98
CA THR A 61 11.12 20.71 10.12
C THR A 61 11.86 20.63 11.46
N GLY A 62 13.13 20.18 11.46
CA GLY A 62 13.99 20.08 12.65
C GLY A 62 15.18 21.02 12.60
#